data_AF-A0A0D5XUE6-F1
#
_entry.id   AF-A0A0D5XUE6-F1
#
_cell.length_a   1.000
_cell.length_b   1.000
_cell.length_c   1.000
_cell.angle_alpha   90.00
_cell.angle_beta   90.00
_cell.angle_gamma   90.00
#
_symmetry.space_group_name_H-M   'P 1'
#
loop_
_entity.id
_entity.type
_entity.pdbx_description
1 polymer ?
#
loop_
_entity_poly.entity_id
_entity_poly.type
_entity_poly.pdbx_seq_one_letter_code
_entity_poly.pdbx_strand_id
1 'polypeptide(L)' 'MHPLKGERHDYWALSVSGNWRVIFRFTGPDIELVDYLDYH' A
#
# COMPACT_ATOMS: atom_id res chain seq x y z
N MET A 1 2.70 -6.92 -6.24
CA MET A 1 2.21 -5.53 -6.10
C MET A 1 0.91 -5.42 -6.88
N HIS A 2 -0.14 -4.88 -6.28
CA HIS A 2 -1.42 -4.69 -6.98
C HIS A 2 -2.06 -3.36 -6.57
N PRO A 3 -2.72 -2.67 -7.52
CA PRO A 3 -3.47 -1.46 -7.21
C PRO A 3 -4.75 -1.81 -6.45
N LEU A 4 -5.14 -0.95 -5.52
CA LEU A 4 -6.41 -1.06 -4.81
C LEU A 4 -7.55 -0.51 -5.67
N LYS A 5 -8.79 -0.95 -5.40
CA LYS A 5 -9.99 -0.57 -6.17
C LYS A 5 -10.89 0.38 -5.36
N GLY A 6 -11.88 0.99 -6.00
CA GLY A 6 -12.75 1.99 -5.37
C GLY A 6 -11.99 3.28 -5.10
N GLU A 7 -12.37 4.06 -4.08
CA GLU A 7 -11.74 5.37 -3.73
C GLU A 7 -10.23 5.34 -3.48
N ARG A 8 -9.61 4.16 -3.49
CA ARG A 8 -8.17 3.93 -3.30
C ARG A 8 -7.43 3.57 -4.59
N HIS A 9 -7.93 3.98 -5.75
CA HIS A 9 -7.30 3.72 -7.07
C HIS A 9 -5.82 4.12 -7.15
N ASP A 10 -5.41 5.16 -6.41
CA ASP A 10 -4.04 5.68 -6.40
C ASP A 10 -3.12 4.98 -5.38
N TYR A 11 -3.66 3.98 -4.68
CA TYR A 11 -2.95 3.26 -3.63
C TYR A 11 -2.53 1.88 -4.12
N TRP A 12 -1.35 1.47 -3.68
CA TRP A 12 -0.68 0.23 -4.03
C TRP A 12 -0.44 -0.59 -2.78
N ALA A 13 -0.58 -1.91 -2.93
CA ALA A 13 -0.26 -2.86 -1.87
C ALA A 13 0.93 -3.74 -2.25
N LEU A 14 1.88 -3.87 -1.32
CA LEU A 14 3.02 -4.78 -1.39
C LEU A 14 2.95 -5.78 -0.23
N SER A 15 3.02 -7.07 -0.54
CA SER A 15 3.20 -8.13 0.46
C SER A 15 4.70 -8.36 0.68
N VAL A 16 5.15 -8.33 1.94
CA VAL A 16 6.57 -8.47 2.29
C VAL A 16 6.88 -9.91 2.72
N SER A 17 6.20 -10.41 3.75
CA SER A 17 6.31 -11.79 4.22
C SER A 17 5.17 -12.14 5.19
N GLY A 18 4.71 -13.40 5.19
CA GLY A 18 3.59 -13.82 6.03
C GLY A 18 2.33 -12.98 5.80
N ASN A 19 1.77 -12.43 6.89
CA ASN A 19 0.58 -11.56 6.87
C ASN A 19 0.90 -10.07 6.68
N TRP A 20 2.18 -9.69 6.53
CA TRP A 20 2.58 -8.29 6.45
C TRP A 20 2.28 -7.67 5.08
N ARG A 21 1.53 -6.56 5.11
CA ARG A 21 1.22 -5.75 3.91
C ARG A 21 1.50 -4.27 4.14
N VAL A 22 2.16 -3.66 3.16
CA VAL A 22 2.45 -2.23 3.10
C VAL A 22 1.53 -1.59 2.07
N ILE A 23 0.86 -0.49 2.45
CA ILE A 23 0.03 0.31 1.55
C ILE A 23 0.64 1.70 1.38
N PHE A 24 0.87 2.10 0.14
CA PHE A 24 1.46 3.39 -0.20
C PHE A 24 0.79 4.01 -1.41
N ARG A 25 0.99 5.31 -1.61
CA ARG A 25 0.60 6.02 -2.84
C ARG A 25 1.75 6.86 -3.36
N PHE A 26 1.70 7.18 -4.65
CA PHE A 26 2.63 8.14 -5.24
C PHE A 26 2.03 9.55 -5.15
N THR A 27 2.86 10.51 -4.75
CA THR A 27 2.54 11.94 -4.77
C THR A 27 3.62 12.64 -5.59
N GLY A 28 3.44 12.69 -6.91
CA GLY A 28 4.50 13.12 -7.83
C GLY A 28 5.64 12.10 -7.90
N PRO A 29 6.92 12.50 -7.75
CA PRO A 29 8.05 11.58 -7.72
C PRO A 29 8.20 10.85 -6.37
N ASP A 30 7.48 11.30 -5.34
CA ASP A 30 7.64 10.83 -3.96
C ASP A 30 6.62 9.76 -3.59
N ILE A 31 6.94 8.98 -2.55
CA ILE A 31 6.07 7.95 -1.99
C ILE A 31 5.60 8.39 -0.61
N GLU A 32 4.29 8.35 -0.40
CA GLU A 32 3.69 8.52 0.92
C GLU A 32 3.26 7.15 1.45
N LEU A 33 3.82 6.77 2.61
CA LEU A 33 3.38 5.58 3.34
C LEU A 33 2.07 5.90 4.04
N VAL A 34 1.01 5.19 3.65
CA VAL A 34 -0.34 5.48 4.11
C VAL A 34 -0.72 4.56 5.27
N ASP A 35 -0.32 3.29 5.19
CA ASP A 35 -0.65 2.30 6.21
C ASP A 35 0.37 1.18 6.30
N TYR A 36 0.51 0.64 7.51
CA TYR A 36 1.35 -0.50 7.85
C TYR A 36 0.49 -1.49 8.64
N LEU A 37 -0.12 -2.43 7.91
CA LEU A 37 -0.98 -3.44 8.50
C LEU A 37 -0.14 -4.63 8.96
N ASP A 38 0.20 -4.61 10.25
CA ASP A 38 0.57 -5.78 11.01
C ASP A 38 -0.71 -6.49 11.46
N TYR A 39 -1.11 -7.55 10.76
CA TYR A 39 -2.10 -8.50 11.29
C TYR A 39 -1.36 -9.49 12.18
N HIS A 40 -1.18 -9.15 13.45
CA HIS A 40 -0.95 -10.11 14.52
C HIS A 40 -2.28 -10.76 14.93
#